data_AF-A0A7J5X6H5-F1
#
_entry.id   AF-A0A7J5X6H5-F1
#
_cell.length_a   1.000
_cell.length_b   1.000
_cell.length_c   1.000
_cell.angle_alpha   90.00
_cell.angle_beta   90.00
_cell.angle_gamma   90.00
#
_symmetry.space_group_name_H-M   'P 1'
#
loop_
_entity.id
_entity.type
_entity.pdbx_description
1 polymer ?
#
loop_
_entity_poly.entity_id
_entity_poly.type
_entity_poly.pdbx_seq_one_letter_code
_entity_poly.pdbx_strand_id
1 'polypeptide(L)'
;MDEDVFEVAGRTEYLYLVQEEEAQEEVQYARHRHYISPLLVLSRRCVLFILLCVLALLSLASYLAYVAQTLPSGAAQVRPLKAEGKVLGQEDCLFINVWTPALQPAHRLPVMVWMHGGYLHMLSGGEPGYSPTEKLAADTEMVFVSFNYRLNAFGFMALNMLREGSPSNTSGNYGFMDQIAALKWVQENIHVFGGDPEKVTIFGQSSGGTSVWTMMMSPLAKGLFRAAVDMSGSYVYKATLEQAESDNLLFLQRTGCNELTDLPLRGHFVGPVAVVDGYVLEAPPLRGVGEEERKLQRRPVCYRDDGAGADFSPRAENISSWTWGDYSCDALELYPSSAPCPTGDRCPERSFTSMVSDIRVTCPNNDLARRAAGSGQPGVPVRCDAHPLRPVNVSGDLLPFPSRFSFHCLDTLSFFRGLEAALGKKLSDGDRSFQDLITKHLVTFAKTGQHASCACDYLSTVQSYSSARCQLWEENGLFAYAWTN
;
A
#
# COMPACT_ATOMS: atom_id res chain seq x y z
N MET A 1 55.72 -35.22 30.33
CA MET A 1 56.27 -34.83 31.64
C MET A 1 55.11 -34.93 32.60
N ASP A 2 55.22 -35.91 33.49
CA ASP A 2 54.29 -36.22 34.55
C ASP A 2 54.04 -35.01 35.45
N GLU A 3 52.78 -34.77 35.77
CA GLU A 3 52.32 -34.39 37.11
C GLU A 3 50.78 -34.54 37.15
N ASP A 4 50.26 -34.94 38.31
CA ASP A 4 48.84 -34.95 38.70
C ASP A 4 48.02 -36.24 38.46
N VAL A 5 48.45 -37.34 39.12
CA VAL A 5 47.57 -38.47 39.47
C VAL A 5 47.12 -38.31 40.93
N PHE A 6 45.81 -38.17 41.16
CA PHE A 6 45.19 -38.26 42.49
C PHE A 6 44.65 -39.68 42.73
N GLU A 7 45.08 -40.34 43.80
CA GLU A 7 44.50 -41.60 44.30
C GLU A 7 43.26 -41.30 45.17
N VAL A 8 42.11 -41.89 44.80
CA VAL A 8 40.87 -41.82 45.58
C VAL A 8 40.77 -43.06 46.48
N ALA A 9 40.59 -42.85 47.78
CA ALA A 9 40.45 -43.91 48.77
C ALA A 9 39.20 -44.76 48.52
N GLY A 10 39.41 -46.08 48.43
CA GLY A 10 38.36 -47.04 48.10
C GLY A 10 37.29 -47.13 49.18
N ARG A 11 36.03 -46.82 48.79
CA ARG A 11 34.78 -47.48 49.22
C ARG A 11 33.57 -46.70 48.72
N THR A 12 33.20 -46.93 47.46
CA THR A 12 31.81 -46.73 47.01
C THR A 12 31.54 -47.71 45.87
N GLU A 13 30.85 -48.80 46.18
CA GLU A 13 30.36 -49.76 45.20
C GLU A 13 29.08 -49.20 44.56
N TYR A 14 29.01 -49.17 43.23
CA TYR A 14 27.78 -48.88 42.49
C TYR A 14 27.39 -50.12 41.69
N LEU A 15 26.14 -50.56 41.85
CA LEU A 15 25.53 -51.66 41.10
C LEU A 15 24.82 -51.05 39.86
N TYR A 16 25.09 -51.59 38.67
CA TYR A 16 24.28 -51.29 37.48
C TYR A 16 23.84 -52.61 36.84
N LEU A 17 22.54 -52.72 36.58
CA LEU A 17 21.94 -53.82 35.82
C LEU A 17 22.17 -53.56 34.33
N VAL A 18 22.88 -54.46 33.67
CA VAL A 18 22.95 -54.53 32.20
C VAL A 18 21.90 -55.53 31.76
N GLN A 19 20.95 -55.09 30.94
CA GLN A 19 19.97 -55.96 30.32
C GLN A 19 20.46 -56.29 28.91
N GLU A 20 21.07 -57.46 28.73
CA GLU A 20 21.25 -58.07 27.42
C GLU A 20 20.28 -59.26 27.29
N GLU A 21 19.66 -59.34 26.11
CA GLU A 21 18.78 -60.44 25.73
C GLU A 21 19.58 -61.76 25.67
N GLU A 22 19.03 -62.78 26.32
CA GLU A 22 19.48 -64.19 26.37
C GLU A 22 20.65 -64.56 27.34
N ALA A 23 20.22 -64.91 28.56
CA ALA A 23 20.69 -66.04 29.38
C ALA A 23 22.18 -66.13 29.82
N GLN A 24 22.52 -65.45 30.92
CA GLN A 24 23.14 -65.98 32.17
C GLN A 24 23.70 -64.80 32.98
N GLU A 25 23.27 -64.64 34.24
CA GLU A 25 23.85 -63.64 35.15
C GLU A 25 25.29 -64.04 35.52
N GLU A 26 26.29 -63.33 34.98
CA GLU A 26 27.68 -63.45 35.44
C GLU A 26 28.15 -62.12 36.06
N VAL A 27 28.45 -62.15 37.36
CA VAL A 27 28.94 -60.99 38.13
C VAL A 27 30.43 -60.85 37.90
N GLN A 28 30.86 -59.82 37.15
CA GLN A 28 32.28 -59.47 37.04
C GLN A 28 32.66 -58.26 37.91
N TYR A 29 33.67 -58.43 38.76
CA TYR A 29 34.29 -57.36 39.54
C TYR A 29 35.44 -56.74 38.75
N ALA A 30 35.26 -55.52 38.24
CA ALA A 30 36.33 -54.76 37.60
C ALA A 30 37.14 -53.96 38.64
N ARG A 31 38.42 -54.31 38.84
CA ARG A 31 39.39 -53.48 39.58
C ARG A 31 39.92 -52.36 38.66
N HIS A 32 39.79 -51.12 39.16
CA HIS A 32 40.38 -49.86 38.69
C HIS A 32 40.04 -49.39 37.27
N ARG A 33 39.31 -48.28 37.17
CA ARG A 33 39.31 -47.40 35.99
C ARG A 33 39.72 -45.98 36.40
N HIS A 34 40.67 -45.43 35.67
CA HIS A 34 41.06 -44.03 35.75
C HIS A 34 39.91 -43.14 35.26
N TYR A 35 39.55 -42.13 36.04
CA TYR A 35 38.56 -41.14 35.64
C TYR A 35 39.23 -40.08 34.78
N ILE A 36 38.97 -40.09 33.47
CA ILE A 36 39.37 -39.02 32.55
C ILE A 36 38.25 -37.99 32.56
N SER A 37 38.54 -36.75 32.99
CA SER A 37 37.57 -35.66 32.96
C SER A 37 36.94 -35.54 31.56
N PRO A 38 35.61 -35.38 31.43
CA PRO A 38 34.97 -35.17 30.14
C PRO A 38 35.47 -33.91 29.40
N LEU A 39 36.13 -32.99 30.11
CA LEU A 39 36.78 -31.81 29.51
C LEU A 39 38.12 -32.15 28.80
N LEU A 40 38.74 -33.30 29.09
CA LEU A 40 40.00 -33.75 28.49
C LEU A 40 39.82 -34.50 27.15
N VAL A 41 38.59 -34.86 26.78
CA VAL A 41 38.29 -35.69 25.59
C VAL A 41 37.86 -34.85 24.36
N LEU A 42 37.76 -33.53 24.49
CA LEU A 42 37.58 -32.68 23.32
C LEU A 42 38.95 -32.42 22.67
N SER A 43 39.28 -33.23 21.66
CA SER A 43 40.45 -32.98 20.84
C SER A 43 40.42 -31.53 20.32
N ARG A 44 41.58 -30.89 20.14
CA ARG A 44 41.66 -29.53 19.58
C ARG A 44 40.88 -29.39 18.26
N ARG A 45 40.73 -30.49 17.52
CA ARG A 45 39.91 -30.57 16.30
C ARG A 45 38.41 -30.46 16.60
N CYS A 46 37.89 -31.14 17.62
CA CYS A 46 36.49 -31.00 18.03
C CYS A 46 36.17 -29.58 18.52
N VAL A 47 37.05 -28.97 19.32
CA VAL A 47 36.86 -27.59 19.77
C VAL A 47 36.83 -26.63 18.58
N LEU A 48 37.71 -26.83 17.60
CA LEU A 48 37.72 -26.04 16.36
C LEU A 48 36.42 -26.22 15.56
N PHE A 49 35.92 -27.45 15.39
CA PHE A 49 34.66 -27.71 14.69
C PHE A 49 33.46 -27.08 15.39
N ILE A 50 33.39 -27.17 16.72
CA ILE A 50 32.32 -26.54 17.51
C ILE A 50 32.36 -25.02 17.33
N LEU A 51 33.54 -24.40 17.40
CA LEU A 51 33.70 -22.96 17.19
C LEU A 51 33.32 -22.53 15.77
N LEU A 52 33.70 -23.30 14.75
CA LEU A 52 33.32 -23.04 13.35
C LEU A 52 31.80 -23.16 13.15
N CYS A 53 31.15 -24.16 13.76
CA CYS A 53 29.70 -24.31 13.72
C CYS A 53 28.98 -23.14 14.41
N VAL A 54 29.47 -22.71 15.57
CA VAL A 54 28.89 -21.55 16.28
C VAL A 54 29.05 -20.27 15.46
N LEU A 55 30.22 -20.03 14.87
CA LEU A 55 30.45 -18.88 13.98
C LEU A 55 29.56 -18.94 12.73
N ALA A 56 29.40 -20.11 12.12
CA ALA A 56 28.50 -20.30 10.99
C ALA A 56 27.05 -19.99 11.37
N LEU A 57 26.58 -20.50 12.51
CA LEU A 57 25.22 -20.23 13.01
C LEU A 57 25.01 -18.74 13.33
N LEU A 58 25.98 -18.07 13.96
CA LEU A 58 25.92 -16.64 14.23
C LEU A 58 25.93 -15.81 12.93
N SER A 59 26.73 -16.22 11.94
CA SER A 59 26.76 -15.55 10.63
C SER A 59 25.44 -15.74 9.87
N LEU A 60 24.85 -16.93 9.94
CA LEU A 60 23.54 -17.22 9.35
C LEU A 60 22.44 -16.45 10.06
N ALA A 61 22.44 -16.42 11.39
CA ALA A 61 21.49 -15.62 12.17
C ALA A 61 21.63 -14.12 11.86
N SER A 62 22.86 -13.61 11.70
CA SER A 62 23.10 -12.22 11.31
C SER A 62 22.64 -11.93 9.87
N TYR A 63 22.88 -12.87 8.96
CA TYR A 63 22.41 -12.77 7.57
C TYR A 63 20.88 -12.82 7.50
N LEU A 64 20.23 -13.73 8.24
CA LEU A 64 18.77 -13.80 8.33
C LEU A 64 18.18 -12.55 8.99
N ALA A 65 18.82 -12.00 10.01
CA ALA A 65 18.42 -10.73 10.61
C ALA A 65 18.60 -9.55 9.64
N TYR A 66 19.69 -9.53 8.87
CA TYR A 66 19.91 -8.55 7.80
C TYR A 66 18.86 -8.67 6.70
N VAL A 67 18.58 -9.88 6.22
CA VAL A 67 17.54 -10.18 5.23
C VAL A 67 16.15 -9.81 5.75
N ALA A 68 15.85 -10.05 7.03
CA ALA A 68 14.60 -9.65 7.66
C ALA A 68 14.47 -8.12 7.81
N GLN A 69 15.57 -7.39 7.96
CA GLN A 69 15.58 -5.92 7.99
C GLN A 69 15.54 -5.29 6.59
N THR A 70 15.98 -6.02 5.56
CA THR A 70 15.81 -5.63 4.16
C THR A 70 14.50 -6.18 3.62
N LEU A 71 13.43 -5.38 3.72
CA LEU A 71 12.18 -5.67 2.99
C LEU A 71 12.50 -6.08 1.54
N PRO A 72 11.83 -7.10 0.98
CA PRO A 72 12.04 -7.50 -0.41
C PRO A 72 11.98 -6.27 -1.31
N SER A 73 12.92 -6.15 -2.25
CA SER A 73 12.87 -5.10 -3.26
C SER A 73 11.47 -5.12 -3.90
N GLY A 74 10.80 -3.97 -3.93
CA GLY A 74 9.45 -3.85 -4.50
C GLY A 74 9.37 -4.36 -5.94
N ALA A 75 8.15 -4.42 -6.49
CA ALA A 75 7.93 -4.68 -7.92
C ALA A 75 8.87 -3.85 -8.80
N ALA A 76 9.24 -4.35 -9.98
CA ALA A 76 10.01 -3.58 -10.95
C ALA A 76 9.33 -2.21 -11.19
N GLN A 77 9.93 -1.18 -10.61
CA GLN A 77 9.41 0.17 -10.48
C GLN A 77 10.32 1.12 -11.23
N VAL A 78 9.69 2.06 -11.93
CA VAL A 78 10.33 3.33 -12.21
C VAL A 78 10.23 4.12 -10.91
N ARG A 79 11.35 4.34 -10.23
CA ARG A 79 11.38 5.30 -9.13
C ARG A 79 10.94 6.64 -9.70
N PRO A 80 10.01 7.39 -9.09
CA PRO A 80 9.82 8.73 -9.56
C PRO A 80 11.04 9.53 -9.08
N LEU A 81 11.48 10.50 -9.90
CA LEU A 81 12.16 11.70 -9.41
C LEU A 81 13.67 11.62 -9.12
N LYS A 82 14.47 10.96 -9.96
CA LYS A 82 15.86 11.40 -10.20
C LYS A 82 16.11 11.58 -11.70
N ALA A 83 16.79 12.66 -12.07
CA ALA A 83 17.12 12.98 -13.46
C ALA A 83 17.85 11.83 -14.18
N GLU A 84 18.52 10.95 -13.43
CA GLU A 84 19.27 9.81 -13.98
C GLU A 84 18.43 8.55 -14.27
N GLY A 85 17.13 8.49 -13.90
CA GLY A 85 16.19 7.44 -14.32
C GLY A 85 16.62 5.99 -14.06
N LYS A 86 16.77 5.60 -12.78
CA LYS A 86 17.11 4.21 -12.39
C LYS A 86 15.86 3.37 -12.13
N VAL A 87 15.70 2.27 -12.86
CA VAL A 87 14.71 1.22 -12.56
C VAL A 87 15.18 0.48 -11.30
N LEU A 88 14.28 0.32 -10.32
CA LEU A 88 14.51 -0.42 -9.07
C LEU A 88 13.45 -1.49 -8.92
N GLY A 89 13.77 -2.65 -8.35
CA GLY A 89 12.83 -3.75 -8.14
C GLY A 89 13.13 -4.99 -8.97
N GLN A 90 12.31 -6.02 -8.80
CA GLN A 90 12.42 -7.31 -9.49
C GLN A 90 11.03 -7.79 -9.94
N GLU A 91 10.97 -8.75 -10.86
CA GLU A 91 9.69 -9.36 -11.29
C GLU A 91 9.14 -10.33 -10.25
N ASP A 92 10.04 -11.06 -9.56
CA ASP A 92 9.69 -11.80 -8.35
C ASP A 92 9.46 -10.81 -7.21
N CYS A 93 8.22 -10.32 -7.12
CA CYS A 93 7.87 -9.20 -6.25
C CYS A 93 6.54 -9.34 -5.52
N LEU A 94 5.76 -10.38 -5.77
CA LEU A 94 4.43 -10.59 -5.20
C LEU A 94 4.51 -11.05 -3.75
N PHE A 95 4.97 -10.13 -2.89
CA PHE A 95 5.12 -10.33 -1.45
C PHE A 95 4.02 -9.61 -0.67
N ILE A 96 3.67 -10.19 0.48
CA ILE A 96 2.74 -9.64 1.46
C ILE A 96 3.52 -9.36 2.74
N ASN A 97 3.24 -8.22 3.35
CA ASN A 97 3.77 -7.81 4.64
C ASN A 97 2.62 -7.75 5.65
N VAL A 98 2.86 -8.23 6.87
CA VAL A 98 1.87 -8.23 7.96
C VAL A 98 2.48 -7.58 9.20
N TRP A 99 1.81 -6.56 9.73
CA TRP A 99 2.15 -5.95 11.02
C TRP A 99 1.04 -6.28 12.00
N THR A 100 1.41 -6.91 13.11
CA THR A 100 0.46 -7.34 14.14
C THR A 100 1.03 -7.05 15.52
N PRO A 101 0.21 -6.55 16.47
CA PRO A 101 0.66 -6.35 17.85
C PRO A 101 0.86 -7.67 18.60
N ALA A 102 0.18 -8.75 18.20
CA ALA A 102 0.28 -10.06 18.81
C ALA A 102 -0.23 -11.16 17.86
N LEU A 103 0.48 -12.29 17.80
CA LEU A 103 0.04 -13.47 17.02
C LEU A 103 -1.16 -14.19 17.64
N GLN A 104 -1.28 -14.15 18.96
CA GLN A 104 -2.35 -14.79 19.73
C GLN A 104 -2.99 -13.77 20.70
N PRO A 105 -3.71 -12.76 20.17
CA PRO A 105 -4.44 -11.83 21.01
C PRO A 105 -5.63 -12.54 21.68
N ALA A 106 -6.10 -12.00 22.81
CA ALA A 106 -7.27 -12.57 23.52
C ALA A 106 -8.53 -12.61 22.64
N HIS A 107 -8.65 -11.68 21.71
CA HIS A 107 -9.69 -11.64 20.68
C HIS A 107 -9.06 -11.30 19.33
N ARG A 108 -9.59 -11.88 18.24
CA ARG A 108 -9.13 -11.55 16.89
C ARG A 108 -9.33 -10.06 16.59
N LEU A 109 -8.33 -9.45 15.98
CA LEU A 109 -8.22 -8.02 15.76
C LEU A 109 -8.74 -7.62 14.37
N PRO A 110 -9.38 -6.46 14.22
CA PRO A 110 -9.73 -5.91 12.91
C PRO A 110 -8.50 -5.76 12.00
N VAL A 111 -8.69 -5.99 10.70
CA VAL A 111 -7.61 -6.01 9.71
C VAL A 111 -7.78 -4.84 8.74
N MET A 112 -6.71 -4.08 8.50
CA MET A 112 -6.65 -3.08 7.43
C MET A 112 -5.67 -3.51 6.35
N VAL A 113 -6.13 -3.60 5.11
CA VAL A 113 -5.32 -4.04 3.96
C VAL A 113 -5.04 -2.84 3.04
N TRP A 114 -3.76 -2.45 2.98
CA TRP A 114 -3.25 -1.29 2.27
C TRP A 114 -2.94 -1.59 0.81
N MET A 115 -3.54 -0.80 -0.10
CA MET A 115 -3.25 -0.79 -1.53
C MET A 115 -2.52 0.50 -1.87
N HIS A 116 -1.22 0.40 -2.18
CA HIS A 116 -0.39 1.58 -2.42
C HIS A 116 -0.79 2.31 -3.71
N GLY A 117 -0.58 3.63 -3.72
CA GLY A 117 -0.74 4.50 -4.88
C GLY A 117 0.43 4.43 -5.86
N GLY A 118 0.64 5.49 -6.64
CA GLY A 118 1.73 5.58 -7.61
C GLY A 118 1.31 5.33 -9.06
N TYR A 119 0.15 5.83 -9.47
CA TYR A 119 -0.34 5.78 -10.86
C TYR A 119 -0.36 4.39 -11.50
N LEU A 120 -0.45 3.30 -10.71
CA LEU A 120 -0.27 1.92 -11.18
C LEU A 120 1.08 1.68 -11.89
N HIS A 121 2.08 2.54 -11.66
CA HIS A 121 3.37 2.57 -12.37
C HIS A 121 4.56 2.47 -11.40
N MET A 122 4.41 2.96 -10.17
CA MET A 122 5.50 3.14 -9.20
C MET A 122 5.03 2.85 -7.76
N LEU A 123 5.96 2.97 -6.80
CA LEU A 123 5.80 2.67 -5.37
C LEU A 123 5.64 1.18 -5.03
N SER A 124 5.74 0.86 -3.74
CA SER A 124 5.64 -0.50 -3.20
C SER A 124 4.72 -0.57 -1.99
N GLY A 125 4.32 -1.79 -1.60
CA GLY A 125 3.61 -2.04 -0.36
C GLY A 125 4.43 -1.74 0.91
N GLY A 126 5.76 -1.62 0.78
CA GLY A 126 6.68 -1.30 1.88
C GLY A 126 7.31 0.09 1.78
N GLU A 127 6.68 1.03 1.05
CA GLU A 127 7.24 2.37 0.85
C GLU A 127 7.39 3.10 2.21
N PRO A 128 8.61 3.53 2.61
CA PRO A 128 8.84 4.16 3.90
C PRO A 128 8.02 5.44 4.10
N GLY A 129 7.32 5.54 5.23
CA GLY A 129 6.43 6.68 5.54
C GLY A 129 5.10 6.66 4.76
N TYR A 130 4.88 5.65 3.92
CA TYR A 130 3.69 5.47 3.08
C TYR A 130 3.16 4.03 3.15
N SER A 131 3.51 3.31 4.21
CA SER A 131 3.11 1.94 4.50
C SER A 131 2.97 1.73 6.01
N PRO A 132 2.28 0.67 6.46
CA PRO A 132 2.09 0.39 7.88
C PRO A 132 3.42 0.21 8.64
N THR A 133 3.38 0.43 9.95
CA THR A 133 4.53 0.23 10.84
C THR A 133 4.13 -0.59 12.06
N GLU A 134 5.10 -1.23 12.70
CA GLU A 134 4.91 -1.96 13.96
C GLU A 134 4.30 -1.05 15.03
N LYS A 135 4.78 0.19 15.12
CA LYS A 135 4.24 1.19 16.05
C LYS A 135 2.77 1.50 15.78
N LEU A 136 2.37 1.65 14.52
CA LEU A 136 0.97 1.90 14.17
C LEU A 136 0.09 0.70 14.55
N ALA A 137 0.53 -0.52 14.29
CA ALA A 137 -0.18 -1.74 14.68
C ALA A 137 -0.37 -1.83 16.20
N ALA A 138 0.69 -1.55 16.98
CA ALA A 138 0.65 -1.52 18.43
C ALA A 138 -0.26 -0.41 18.98
N ASP A 139 -0.09 0.83 18.51
CA ASP A 139 -0.84 2.00 19.01
C ASP A 139 -2.35 1.90 18.72
N THR A 140 -2.74 1.17 17.68
CA THR A 140 -4.14 1.07 17.23
C THR A 140 -4.81 -0.25 17.59
N GLU A 141 -4.05 -1.24 18.08
CA GLU A 141 -4.51 -2.62 18.32
C GLU A 141 -5.21 -3.19 17.07
N MET A 142 -4.51 -3.15 15.93
CA MET A 142 -5.00 -3.64 14.64
C MET A 142 -3.94 -4.46 13.93
N VAL A 143 -4.39 -5.35 13.05
CA VAL A 143 -3.51 -6.00 12.09
C VAL A 143 -3.51 -5.19 10.81
N PHE A 144 -2.33 -4.86 10.31
CA PHE A 144 -2.16 -4.22 9.01
C PHE A 144 -1.54 -5.20 8.04
N VAL A 145 -2.03 -5.18 6.80
CA VAL A 145 -1.46 -5.93 5.69
C VAL A 145 -1.14 -4.94 4.58
N SER A 146 0.03 -5.06 3.97
CA SER A 146 0.32 -4.42 2.70
C SER A 146 0.93 -5.45 1.77
N PHE A 147 0.97 -5.16 0.48
CA PHE A 147 1.51 -6.10 -0.49
C PHE A 147 1.95 -5.36 -1.76
N ASN A 148 2.74 -6.05 -2.57
CA ASN A 148 3.11 -5.59 -3.89
C ASN A 148 2.20 -6.23 -4.94
N TYR A 149 1.94 -5.48 -6.01
CA TYR A 149 1.27 -5.96 -7.20
C TYR A 149 2.06 -5.52 -8.43
N ARG A 150 1.91 -6.22 -9.56
CA ARG A 150 2.61 -5.83 -10.80
C ARG A 150 2.14 -4.45 -11.26
N LEU A 151 3.08 -3.65 -11.75
CA LEU A 151 2.88 -2.27 -12.17
C LEU A 151 3.20 -2.11 -13.65
N ASN A 152 2.78 -0.98 -14.23
CA ASN A 152 3.10 -0.58 -15.60
C ASN A 152 2.75 -1.68 -16.61
N ALA A 153 3.54 -1.87 -17.66
CA ALA A 153 3.39 -2.94 -18.64
C ALA A 153 3.19 -4.34 -18.02
N PHE A 154 3.93 -4.69 -16.95
CA PHE A 154 3.81 -6.01 -16.31
C PHE A 154 2.46 -6.24 -15.65
N GLY A 155 1.83 -5.18 -15.13
CA GLY A 155 0.54 -5.24 -14.46
C GLY A 155 -0.64 -4.95 -15.38
N PHE A 156 -0.45 -4.10 -16.39
CA PHE A 156 -1.55 -3.40 -17.05
C PHE A 156 -1.45 -3.32 -18.57
N MET A 157 -0.57 -4.10 -19.21
CA MET A 157 -0.52 -4.18 -20.67
C MET A 157 -1.68 -5.03 -21.21
N ALA A 158 -2.48 -4.44 -22.08
CA ALA A 158 -3.54 -5.11 -22.82
C ALA A 158 -3.11 -5.29 -24.28
N LEU A 159 -3.16 -6.52 -24.79
CA LEU A 159 -2.84 -6.83 -26.18
C LEU A 159 -3.64 -8.05 -26.64
N ASN A 160 -4.10 -8.04 -27.90
CA ASN A 160 -4.86 -9.16 -28.45
C ASN A 160 -4.08 -10.50 -28.36
N MET A 161 -2.76 -10.48 -28.59
CA MET A 161 -1.92 -11.68 -28.47
C MET A 161 -1.84 -12.22 -27.02
N LEU A 162 -1.92 -11.34 -26.02
CA LEU A 162 -1.99 -11.76 -24.61
C LEU A 162 -3.37 -12.33 -24.26
N ARG A 163 -4.42 -11.74 -24.86
CA ARG A 163 -5.81 -12.19 -24.74
C ARG A 163 -6.01 -13.60 -25.30
N GLU A 164 -5.49 -13.87 -26.50
CA GLU A 164 -5.58 -15.18 -27.16
C GLU A 164 -4.92 -16.31 -26.36
N GLY A 165 -3.86 -16.01 -25.61
CA GLY A 165 -3.18 -16.96 -24.71
C GLY A 165 -3.78 -17.05 -23.30
N SER A 166 -4.80 -16.24 -22.98
CA SER A 166 -5.35 -16.13 -21.64
C SER A 166 -6.52 -17.10 -21.41
N PRO A 167 -6.56 -17.84 -20.29
CA PRO A 167 -7.69 -18.73 -19.96
C PRO A 167 -9.04 -18.02 -19.85
N SER A 168 -9.03 -16.72 -19.55
CA SER A 168 -10.23 -15.88 -19.41
C SER A 168 -10.50 -15.01 -20.64
N ASN A 169 -9.73 -15.20 -21.73
CA ASN A 169 -9.88 -14.43 -22.98
C ASN A 169 -9.88 -12.90 -22.74
N THR A 170 -9.00 -12.44 -21.84
CA THR A 170 -8.80 -11.03 -21.45
C THR A 170 -7.30 -10.69 -21.30
N SER A 171 -6.96 -9.40 -21.25
CA SER A 171 -5.61 -8.88 -20.93
C SER A 171 -5.69 -7.50 -20.23
N GLY A 172 -4.59 -7.02 -19.62
CA GLY A 172 -4.48 -5.65 -19.09
C GLY A 172 -4.84 -5.41 -17.61
N ASN A 173 -5.33 -6.41 -16.87
CA ASN A 173 -5.72 -6.25 -15.46
C ASN A 173 -4.91 -7.15 -14.49
N TYR A 174 -3.71 -7.58 -14.87
CA TYR A 174 -2.89 -8.49 -14.07
C TYR A 174 -2.55 -7.94 -12.67
N GLY A 175 -2.25 -6.64 -12.57
CA GLY A 175 -2.00 -5.99 -11.28
C GLY A 175 -3.21 -6.04 -10.35
N PHE A 176 -4.43 -5.92 -10.88
CA PHE A 176 -5.65 -6.11 -10.07
C PHE A 176 -5.88 -7.58 -9.69
N MET A 177 -5.53 -8.52 -10.58
CA MET A 177 -5.57 -9.95 -10.25
C MET A 177 -4.61 -10.30 -9.11
N ASP A 178 -3.43 -9.68 -9.06
CA ASP A 178 -2.47 -9.82 -7.96
C ASP A 178 -3.06 -9.31 -6.64
N GLN A 179 -3.74 -8.16 -6.67
CA GLN A 179 -4.44 -7.60 -5.51
C GLN A 179 -5.57 -8.54 -5.02
N ILE A 180 -6.35 -9.12 -5.93
CA ILE A 180 -7.39 -10.11 -5.60
C ILE A 180 -6.75 -11.35 -4.95
N ALA A 181 -5.62 -11.82 -5.48
CA ALA A 181 -4.89 -12.95 -4.91
C ALA A 181 -4.39 -12.64 -3.48
N ALA A 182 -3.87 -11.43 -3.24
CA ALA A 182 -3.48 -11.00 -1.91
C ALA A 182 -4.68 -10.95 -0.93
N LEU A 183 -5.85 -10.49 -1.38
CA LEU A 183 -7.05 -10.49 -0.55
C LEU A 183 -7.56 -11.90 -0.23
N LYS A 184 -7.47 -12.85 -1.17
CA LYS A 184 -7.75 -14.28 -0.90
C LYS A 184 -6.78 -14.83 0.13
N TRP A 185 -5.49 -14.53 0.00
CA TRP A 185 -4.49 -14.92 0.99
C TRP A 185 -4.84 -14.37 2.39
N VAL A 186 -5.26 -13.10 2.49
CA VAL A 186 -5.69 -12.50 3.76
C VAL A 186 -6.86 -13.29 4.35
N GLN A 187 -7.89 -13.59 3.58
CA GLN A 187 -9.05 -14.36 4.06
C GLN A 187 -8.65 -15.74 4.61
N GLU A 188 -7.73 -16.43 3.93
CA GLU A 188 -7.30 -17.77 4.31
C GLU A 188 -6.33 -17.77 5.50
N ASN A 189 -5.48 -16.75 5.65
CA ASN A 189 -4.29 -16.84 6.52
C ASN A 189 -4.26 -15.84 7.68
N ILE A 190 -5.01 -14.73 7.62
CA ILE A 190 -4.78 -13.61 8.55
C ILE A 190 -5.07 -13.96 10.02
N HIS A 191 -5.89 -14.98 10.25
CA HIS A 191 -6.18 -15.49 11.59
C HIS A 191 -4.95 -16.03 12.34
N VAL A 192 -3.93 -16.50 11.61
CA VAL A 192 -2.64 -16.96 12.19
C VAL A 192 -1.84 -15.77 12.74
N PHE A 193 -2.09 -14.57 12.24
CA PHE A 193 -1.45 -13.33 12.66
C PHE A 193 -2.29 -12.53 13.67
N GLY A 194 -3.30 -13.17 14.27
CA GLY A 194 -4.22 -12.55 15.22
C GLY A 194 -5.34 -11.72 14.59
N GLY A 195 -5.44 -11.68 13.27
CA GLY A 195 -6.46 -10.92 12.56
C GLY A 195 -7.82 -11.63 12.45
N ASP A 196 -8.88 -10.86 12.28
CA ASP A 196 -10.23 -11.34 12.06
C ASP A 196 -10.58 -11.26 10.55
N PRO A 197 -10.67 -12.40 9.83
CA PRO A 197 -10.99 -12.39 8.39
C PRO A 197 -12.39 -11.80 8.09
N GLU A 198 -13.30 -11.78 9.07
CA GLU A 198 -14.62 -11.17 8.93
C GLU A 198 -14.59 -9.64 9.08
N LYS A 199 -13.50 -9.09 9.64
CA LYS A 199 -13.32 -7.64 9.88
C LYS A 199 -12.22 -7.01 9.03
N VAL A 200 -12.08 -7.50 7.80
CA VAL A 200 -11.15 -6.92 6.81
C VAL A 200 -11.70 -5.63 6.20
N THR A 201 -10.93 -4.55 6.30
CA THR A 201 -11.20 -3.26 5.65
C THR A 201 -10.09 -2.99 4.62
N ILE A 202 -10.44 -2.83 3.35
CA ILE A 202 -9.46 -2.41 2.33
C ILE A 202 -9.36 -0.89 2.31
N PHE A 203 -8.17 -0.37 2.06
CA PHE A 203 -7.97 1.05 1.89
C PHE A 203 -6.80 1.32 0.95
N GLY A 204 -6.87 2.44 0.24
CA GLY A 204 -5.86 2.79 -0.75
C GLY A 204 -5.93 4.25 -1.14
N GLN A 205 -4.81 4.76 -1.64
CA GLN A 205 -4.65 6.16 -1.99
C GLN A 205 -4.29 6.34 -3.47
N SER A 206 -4.85 7.35 -4.14
CA SER A 206 -4.63 7.59 -5.58
C SER A 206 -4.95 6.36 -6.42
N SER A 207 -4.00 5.82 -7.18
CA SER A 207 -4.20 4.54 -7.88
C SER A 207 -4.50 3.35 -6.96
N GLY A 208 -4.18 3.45 -5.68
CA GLY A 208 -4.64 2.53 -4.63
C GLY A 208 -6.11 2.73 -4.28
N GLY A 209 -6.62 3.96 -4.31
CA GLY A 209 -8.07 4.25 -4.17
C GLY A 209 -8.86 3.77 -5.39
N THR A 210 -8.30 3.97 -6.58
CA THR A 210 -8.73 3.30 -7.83
C THR A 210 -8.79 1.77 -7.65
N SER A 211 -7.73 1.18 -7.11
CA SER A 211 -7.69 -0.25 -6.79
C SER A 211 -8.81 -0.68 -5.83
N VAL A 212 -9.08 0.08 -4.77
CA VAL A 212 -10.21 -0.15 -3.85
C VAL A 212 -11.53 -0.19 -4.60
N TRP A 213 -11.77 0.76 -5.51
CA TRP A 213 -12.96 0.75 -6.35
C TRP A 213 -13.05 -0.49 -7.23
N THR A 214 -11.96 -0.87 -7.88
CA THR A 214 -11.90 -2.09 -8.68
C THR A 214 -12.29 -3.30 -7.84
N MET A 215 -11.78 -3.42 -6.62
CA MET A 215 -12.15 -4.51 -5.70
C MET A 215 -13.61 -4.47 -5.26
N MET A 216 -14.19 -3.28 -5.11
CA MET A 216 -15.60 -3.13 -4.79
C MET A 216 -16.53 -3.59 -5.92
N MET A 217 -16.10 -3.48 -7.17
CA MET A 217 -16.94 -3.81 -8.33
C MET A 217 -16.64 -5.18 -8.92
N SER A 218 -15.43 -5.69 -8.71
CA SER A 218 -15.02 -6.96 -9.29
C SER A 218 -15.79 -8.12 -8.66
N PRO A 219 -16.46 -8.98 -9.46
CA PRO A 219 -17.10 -10.18 -8.94
C PRO A 219 -16.09 -11.12 -8.28
N LEU A 220 -14.82 -11.09 -8.71
CA LEU A 220 -13.73 -11.92 -8.19
C LEU A 220 -13.30 -11.54 -6.77
N ALA A 221 -13.60 -10.31 -6.33
CA ALA A 221 -13.29 -9.81 -4.99
C ALA A 221 -14.48 -9.91 -4.02
N LYS A 222 -15.62 -10.46 -4.48
CA LYS A 222 -16.83 -10.60 -3.68
C LYS A 222 -16.57 -11.44 -2.43
N GLY A 223 -16.84 -10.84 -1.27
CA GLY A 223 -16.72 -11.51 0.02
C GLY A 223 -15.34 -11.43 0.67
N LEU A 224 -14.34 -10.81 0.01
CA LEU A 224 -12.97 -10.77 0.53
C LEU A 224 -12.69 -9.65 1.55
N PHE A 225 -13.63 -8.71 1.73
CA PHE A 225 -13.51 -7.61 2.68
C PHE A 225 -14.91 -7.13 3.10
N ARG A 226 -15.03 -6.49 4.26
CA ARG A 226 -16.30 -5.99 4.81
C ARG A 226 -16.56 -4.51 4.60
N ALA A 227 -15.51 -3.69 4.47
CA ALA A 227 -15.57 -2.24 4.34
C ALA A 227 -14.42 -1.71 3.48
N ALA A 228 -14.56 -0.49 2.97
CA ALA A 228 -13.60 0.13 2.06
C ALA A 228 -13.35 1.61 2.39
N VAL A 229 -12.12 2.09 2.17
CA VAL A 229 -11.76 3.50 2.25
C VAL A 229 -11.00 3.88 0.98
N ASP A 230 -11.59 4.78 0.20
CA ASP A 230 -10.96 5.41 -0.97
C ASP A 230 -10.39 6.78 -0.56
N MET A 231 -9.09 6.98 -0.80
CA MET A 231 -8.36 8.19 -0.46
C MET A 231 -7.80 8.84 -1.74
N SER A 232 -8.50 9.86 -2.25
CA SER A 232 -8.12 10.62 -3.44
C SER A 232 -7.95 9.74 -4.68
N GLY A 233 -8.75 8.67 -4.81
CA GLY A 233 -8.73 7.77 -5.96
C GLY A 233 -9.35 8.36 -7.24
N SER A 234 -9.35 7.58 -8.31
CA SER A 234 -10.16 7.85 -9.51
C SER A 234 -10.83 6.59 -10.00
N TYR A 235 -12.03 6.72 -10.54
CA TYR A 235 -12.76 5.61 -11.14
C TYR A 235 -12.80 5.69 -12.68
N VAL A 236 -12.10 6.62 -13.33
CA VAL A 236 -12.28 6.85 -14.77
C VAL A 236 -11.64 5.73 -15.61
N TYR A 237 -12.35 4.61 -15.68
CA TYR A 237 -12.09 3.42 -16.49
C TYR A 237 -12.85 3.56 -17.80
N LYS A 238 -12.31 4.36 -18.71
CA LYS A 238 -12.94 4.61 -20.02
C LYS A 238 -12.42 3.67 -21.11
N ALA A 239 -11.34 2.95 -20.85
CA ALA A 239 -10.78 2.02 -21.83
C ALA A 239 -11.58 0.71 -21.83
N THR A 240 -12.26 0.45 -22.94
CA THR A 240 -12.67 -0.92 -23.28
C THR A 240 -11.42 -1.75 -23.53
N LEU A 241 -11.52 -3.07 -23.44
CA LEU A 241 -10.43 -3.97 -23.82
C LEU A 241 -9.89 -3.67 -25.22
N GLU A 242 -10.77 -3.46 -26.20
CA GLU A 242 -10.39 -3.11 -27.57
C GLU A 242 -9.60 -1.80 -27.66
N GLN A 243 -10.03 -0.75 -26.93
CA GLN A 243 -9.32 0.53 -26.91
C GLN A 243 -7.94 0.39 -26.26
N ALA A 244 -7.86 -0.32 -25.13
CA ALA A 244 -6.59 -0.56 -24.43
C ALA A 244 -5.61 -1.36 -25.31
N GLU A 245 -6.09 -2.40 -26.00
CA GLU A 245 -5.30 -3.20 -26.94
C GLU A 245 -4.78 -2.35 -28.11
N SER A 246 -5.62 -1.48 -28.67
CA SER A 246 -5.23 -0.56 -29.74
C SER A 246 -4.16 0.44 -29.29
N ASP A 247 -4.34 1.07 -28.12
CA ASP A 247 -3.41 2.06 -27.59
C ASP A 247 -2.05 1.44 -27.21
N ASN A 248 -2.07 0.20 -26.68
CA ASN A 248 -0.87 -0.54 -26.29
C ASN A 248 -0.14 -1.16 -27.49
N LEU A 249 -0.83 -1.44 -28.60
CA LEU A 249 -0.20 -1.91 -29.83
C LEU A 249 0.79 -0.87 -30.40
N LEU A 250 0.50 0.43 -30.26
CA LEU A 250 1.43 1.50 -30.65
C LEU A 250 2.76 1.44 -29.89
N PHE A 251 2.74 0.97 -28.64
CA PHE A 251 3.96 0.78 -27.87
C PHE A 251 4.78 -0.40 -28.43
N LEU A 252 4.15 -1.55 -28.69
CA LEU A 252 4.84 -2.69 -29.30
C LEU A 252 5.47 -2.34 -30.66
N GLN A 253 4.70 -1.70 -31.54
CA GLN A 253 5.18 -1.31 -32.88
C GLN A 253 6.42 -0.40 -32.80
N ARG A 254 6.50 0.47 -31.79
CA ARG A 254 7.65 1.36 -31.59
C ARG A 254 8.87 0.67 -30.98
N THR A 255 8.68 -0.47 -30.32
CA THR A 255 9.77 -1.25 -29.70
C THR A 255 10.47 -2.20 -30.67
N GLY A 256 9.88 -2.46 -31.85
CA GLY A 256 10.44 -3.38 -32.85
C GLY A 256 10.30 -4.86 -32.48
N CYS A 257 9.56 -5.17 -31.41
CA CYS A 257 9.25 -6.51 -30.93
C CYS A 257 8.20 -7.17 -31.86
N ASN A 258 8.55 -8.29 -32.49
CA ASN A 258 7.68 -8.98 -33.45
C ASN A 258 7.19 -10.36 -32.95
N GLU A 259 7.65 -10.82 -31.79
CA GLU A 259 7.34 -12.14 -31.23
C GLU A 259 6.88 -12.06 -29.75
N LEU A 260 6.13 -13.08 -29.30
CA LEU A 260 5.62 -13.22 -27.91
C LEU A 260 6.71 -13.19 -26.83
N THR A 261 7.97 -13.47 -27.20
CA THR A 261 9.13 -13.51 -26.28
C THR A 261 9.90 -12.18 -26.21
N ASP A 262 9.58 -11.22 -27.08
CA ASP A 262 10.20 -9.90 -27.07
C ASP A 262 9.38 -8.97 -26.15
N LEU A 263 9.51 -9.12 -24.83
CA LEU A 263 8.94 -8.16 -23.89
C LEU A 263 9.70 -6.82 -23.97
N PRO A 264 9.01 -5.67 -23.97
CA PRO A 264 9.62 -4.40 -24.33
C PRO A 264 10.51 -3.80 -23.23
N LEU A 265 11.71 -3.37 -23.64
CA LEU A 265 12.61 -2.52 -22.85
C LEU A 265 12.50 -1.05 -23.29
N ARG A 266 12.09 -0.21 -22.32
CA ARG A 266 12.23 1.25 -22.18
C ARG A 266 11.39 2.19 -23.10
N GLY A 267 10.48 2.93 -22.47
CA GLY A 267 10.35 4.38 -22.73
C GLY A 267 8.99 4.96 -23.15
N HIS A 268 8.05 4.19 -23.71
CA HIS A 268 6.85 4.78 -24.35
C HIS A 268 5.55 3.96 -24.19
N PHE A 269 5.19 3.60 -22.97
CA PHE A 269 3.87 3.02 -22.66
C PHE A 269 2.82 4.14 -22.54
N VAL A 270 1.69 4.02 -23.28
CA VAL A 270 0.49 4.82 -23.01
C VAL A 270 -0.01 4.33 -21.67
N GLY A 271 0.20 5.12 -20.61
CA GLY A 271 0.21 4.73 -19.19
C GLY A 271 -0.84 3.71 -18.72
N PRO A 272 -0.61 3.07 -17.57
CA PRO A 272 -1.46 1.98 -17.09
C PRO A 272 -2.89 2.47 -16.83
N VAL A 273 -3.85 1.69 -17.30
CA VAL A 273 -5.29 1.95 -17.14
C VAL A 273 -5.98 0.69 -16.66
N ALA A 274 -7.05 0.85 -15.88
CA ALA A 274 -7.95 -0.29 -15.65
C ALA A 274 -8.80 -0.53 -16.89
N VAL A 275 -8.89 -1.79 -17.29
CA VAL A 275 -9.59 -2.20 -18.50
C VAL A 275 -10.94 -2.78 -18.12
N VAL A 276 -12.01 -2.32 -18.77
CA VAL A 276 -13.30 -3.02 -18.70
C VAL A 276 -13.23 -4.22 -19.62
N ASP A 277 -13.07 -5.38 -19.03
CA ASP A 277 -12.57 -6.58 -19.70
C ASP A 277 -13.52 -7.77 -19.62
N GLY A 278 -14.65 -7.62 -18.91
CA GLY A 278 -15.64 -8.69 -18.76
C GLY A 278 -15.25 -9.77 -17.73
N TYR A 279 -14.10 -9.63 -17.05
CA TYR A 279 -13.60 -10.64 -16.12
C TYR A 279 -13.22 -10.05 -14.76
N VAL A 280 -12.24 -9.14 -14.72
CA VAL A 280 -11.91 -8.38 -13.51
C VAL A 280 -12.93 -7.26 -13.32
N LEU A 281 -13.28 -6.56 -14.41
CA LEU A 281 -14.29 -5.50 -14.45
C LEU A 281 -15.30 -5.79 -15.55
N GLU A 282 -16.52 -6.14 -15.17
CA GLU A 282 -17.60 -6.46 -16.13
C GLU A 282 -18.17 -5.21 -16.82
N ALA A 283 -18.10 -4.06 -16.16
CA ALA A 283 -18.63 -2.81 -16.67
C ALA A 283 -17.83 -1.61 -16.13
N PRO A 284 -17.89 -0.44 -16.79
CA PRO A 284 -17.36 0.79 -16.23
C PRO A 284 -18.02 1.10 -14.88
N PRO A 285 -17.34 1.77 -13.95
CA PRO A 285 -17.87 1.99 -12.62
C PRO A 285 -19.22 2.67 -12.66
N LEU A 286 -20.18 2.06 -11.96
CA LEU A 286 -21.55 2.56 -11.77
C LEU A 286 -22.46 2.59 -13.01
N ARG A 287 -22.00 2.18 -14.20
CA ARG A 287 -22.86 1.79 -15.33
C ARG A 287 -22.88 0.26 -15.47
N GLY A 288 -24.02 -0.33 -15.83
CA GLY A 288 -24.09 -1.75 -16.20
C GLY A 288 -24.24 -2.79 -15.08
N VAL A 289 -23.87 -2.52 -13.82
CA VAL A 289 -24.17 -3.46 -12.72
C VAL A 289 -25.68 -3.45 -12.45
N GLY A 290 -26.35 -4.60 -12.52
CA GLY A 290 -27.79 -4.71 -12.24
C GLY A 290 -28.13 -4.29 -10.81
N GLU A 291 -29.33 -3.74 -10.58
CA GLU A 291 -29.75 -3.25 -9.24
C GLU A 291 -29.61 -4.31 -8.14
N GLU A 292 -29.84 -5.58 -8.45
CA GLU A 292 -29.76 -6.69 -7.50
C GLU A 292 -28.31 -7.02 -7.09
N GLU A 293 -27.35 -6.98 -8.02
CA GLU A 293 -25.93 -7.18 -7.70
C GLU A 293 -25.36 -6.02 -6.88
N ARG A 294 -25.82 -4.78 -7.14
CA ARG A 294 -25.47 -3.61 -6.31
C ARG A 294 -26.00 -3.75 -4.88
N LYS A 295 -27.15 -4.40 -4.67
CA LYS A 295 -27.69 -4.68 -3.32
C LYS A 295 -26.84 -5.71 -2.56
N LEU A 296 -26.35 -6.74 -3.24
CA LEU A 296 -25.52 -7.82 -2.67
C LEU A 296 -24.10 -7.39 -2.26
N GLN A 297 -23.62 -6.26 -2.77
CA GLN A 297 -22.29 -5.70 -2.46
C GLN A 297 -22.35 -4.46 -1.56
N ARG A 298 -23.47 -4.21 -0.85
CA ARG A 298 -23.59 -3.06 0.05
C ARG A 298 -22.63 -3.15 1.22
N ARG A 299 -21.69 -2.20 1.30
CA ARG A 299 -20.67 -2.13 2.36
C ARG A 299 -20.43 -0.68 2.75
N PRO A 300 -20.03 -0.41 4.02
CA PRO A 300 -19.61 0.93 4.41
C PRO A 300 -18.40 1.39 3.59
N VAL A 301 -18.48 2.59 3.04
CA VAL A 301 -17.38 3.23 2.30
C VAL A 301 -17.06 4.62 2.86
N CYS A 302 -15.77 4.93 2.97
CA CYS A 302 -15.27 6.28 3.21
C CYS A 302 -14.67 6.83 1.92
N TYR A 303 -15.20 7.93 1.41
CA TYR A 303 -14.58 8.69 0.31
C TYR A 303 -13.83 9.85 0.92
N ARG A 304 -12.54 9.97 0.64
CA ARG A 304 -11.71 11.05 1.19
C ARG A 304 -10.99 11.77 0.06
N ASP A 305 -11.08 13.10 0.05
CA ASP A 305 -10.35 13.94 -0.90
C ASP A 305 -9.58 15.04 -0.18
N ASP A 306 -8.37 15.31 -0.67
CA ASP A 306 -7.56 16.45 -0.27
C ASP A 306 -8.02 17.71 -1.06
N GLY A 307 -8.49 18.75 -0.36
CA GLY A 307 -9.13 19.93 -0.95
C GLY A 307 -8.26 20.79 -1.89
N ALA A 308 -6.96 20.51 -1.95
CA ALA A 308 -6.02 21.08 -2.90
C ALA A 308 -5.05 20.00 -3.40
N GLY A 309 -5.54 18.81 -3.75
CA GLY A 309 -4.74 17.66 -4.17
C GLY A 309 -3.65 18.02 -5.20
N ALA A 310 -3.88 18.94 -6.13
CA ALA A 310 -2.89 19.37 -7.12
C ALA A 310 -1.76 20.27 -6.56
N ASP A 311 -1.77 20.63 -5.27
CA ASP A 311 -0.77 21.45 -4.58
C ASP A 311 0.58 20.75 -4.38
N PHE A 312 1.08 20.06 -5.40
CA PHE A 312 2.43 19.54 -5.55
C PHE A 312 3.00 19.83 -6.96
N SER A 313 2.22 20.49 -7.81
CA SER A 313 2.49 20.79 -9.23
C SER A 313 1.76 22.10 -9.60
N PRO A 314 2.43 23.12 -10.20
CA PRO A 314 3.15 22.99 -11.47
C PRO A 314 4.66 23.31 -11.41
N ARG A 315 5.37 23.10 -12.54
CA ARG A 315 6.83 23.39 -12.71
C ARG A 315 7.22 24.87 -12.52
N ALA A 316 6.25 25.78 -12.44
CA ALA A 316 6.54 27.20 -12.33
C ALA A 316 6.92 27.56 -10.87
N GLU A 317 8.05 28.25 -10.69
CA GLU A 317 8.57 28.65 -9.36
C GLU A 317 7.60 29.57 -8.59
N ASN A 318 6.73 30.30 -9.30
CA ASN A 318 5.74 31.18 -8.69
C ASN A 318 4.48 31.33 -9.56
N ILE A 319 3.39 30.66 -9.17
CA ILE A 319 2.06 30.84 -9.79
C ILE A 319 1.23 31.93 -9.11
N SER A 320 1.67 32.45 -7.96
CA SER A 320 0.97 33.54 -7.25
C SER A 320 1.04 34.88 -7.99
N SER A 321 1.95 35.03 -8.96
CA SER A 321 2.03 36.19 -9.86
C SER A 321 1.16 36.07 -11.11
N TRP A 322 0.49 34.94 -11.32
CA TRP A 322 -0.39 34.77 -12.48
C TRP A 322 -1.67 35.55 -12.24
N THR A 323 -1.82 36.67 -12.94
CA THR A 323 -3.08 37.41 -12.96
C THR A 323 -3.97 36.81 -14.02
N TRP A 324 -5.11 36.26 -13.60
CA TRP A 324 -6.15 35.70 -14.47
C TRP A 324 -6.82 36.73 -15.39
N GLY A 325 -6.40 38.00 -15.37
CA GLY A 325 -7.02 39.12 -16.08
C GLY A 325 -7.05 38.99 -17.62
N ASP A 326 -6.25 38.08 -18.19
CA ASP A 326 -6.23 37.79 -19.63
C ASP A 326 -7.20 36.65 -20.03
N TYR A 327 -7.85 35.99 -19.07
CA TYR A 327 -8.78 34.90 -19.31
C TYR A 327 -10.21 35.35 -18.98
N SER A 328 -11.15 35.20 -19.91
CA SER A 328 -12.59 35.41 -19.67
C SER A 328 -13.31 34.07 -19.79
N CYS A 329 -13.63 33.44 -18.66
CA CYS A 329 -14.48 32.25 -18.64
C CYS A 329 -15.27 32.15 -17.33
N ASP A 330 -16.47 31.58 -17.39
CA ASP A 330 -17.40 31.37 -16.27
C ASP A 330 -16.74 30.60 -15.10
N ALA A 331 -15.69 29.82 -15.38
CA ALA A 331 -14.90 29.13 -14.36
C ALA A 331 -14.26 30.12 -13.36
N LEU A 332 -13.79 31.30 -13.81
CA LEU A 332 -13.08 32.24 -12.94
C LEU A 332 -13.98 32.88 -11.88
N GLU A 333 -15.29 32.97 -12.12
CA GLU A 333 -16.26 33.39 -11.09
C GLU A 333 -16.33 32.38 -9.94
N LEU A 334 -16.13 31.09 -10.25
CA LEU A 334 -16.13 30.02 -9.25
C LEU A 334 -14.77 29.85 -8.54
N TYR A 335 -13.68 30.41 -9.08
CA TYR A 335 -12.33 30.38 -8.52
C TYR A 335 -11.70 31.78 -8.42
N PRO A 336 -12.30 32.73 -7.67
CA PRO A 336 -11.76 34.08 -7.59
C PRO A 336 -10.38 34.08 -6.92
N SER A 337 -9.41 34.78 -7.51
CA SER A 337 -8.05 34.93 -6.95
C SER A 337 -8.02 35.72 -5.64
N SER A 338 -9.08 36.49 -5.37
CA SER A 338 -9.33 37.23 -4.14
C SER A 338 -9.99 36.41 -3.03
N ALA A 339 -10.30 35.12 -3.27
CA ALA A 339 -10.87 34.26 -2.24
C ALA A 339 -9.96 34.20 -1.00
N PRO A 340 -10.50 34.25 0.23
CA PRO A 340 -9.72 34.08 1.43
C PRO A 340 -8.94 32.78 1.40
N CYS A 341 -7.68 32.80 1.82
CA CYS A 341 -6.84 31.61 1.89
C CYS A 341 -5.99 31.57 3.17
N PRO A 342 -5.55 30.40 3.64
CA PRO A 342 -4.80 30.27 4.90
C PRO A 342 -3.49 31.06 4.90
N THR A 343 -2.90 31.26 3.72
CA THR A 343 -1.64 31.97 3.52
C THR A 343 -1.91 33.30 2.81
N GLY A 344 -1.88 34.42 3.52
CA GLY A 344 -2.26 35.73 2.93
C GLY A 344 -1.47 36.16 1.68
N ASP A 345 -0.36 35.49 1.37
CA ASP A 345 0.53 35.74 0.23
C ASP A 345 0.27 34.83 -1.00
N ARG A 346 -0.63 33.83 -0.93
CA ARG A 346 -0.78 32.80 -1.99
C ARG A 346 -2.21 32.42 -2.36
N CYS A 347 -3.16 33.36 -2.28
CA CYS A 347 -4.56 33.06 -2.63
C CYS A 347 -4.80 32.71 -4.11
N PRO A 348 -4.13 33.34 -5.10
CA PRO A 348 -4.24 32.91 -6.50
C PRO A 348 -3.77 31.47 -6.73
N GLU A 349 -2.71 31.05 -6.03
CA GLU A 349 -2.15 29.70 -6.06
C GLU A 349 -3.12 28.67 -5.48
N ARG A 350 -3.78 29.00 -4.36
CA ARG A 350 -4.86 28.16 -3.81
C ARG A 350 -6.00 28.01 -4.80
N SER A 351 -6.45 29.09 -5.43
CA SER A 351 -7.56 29.03 -6.40
C SER A 351 -7.20 28.17 -7.61
N PHE A 352 -5.98 28.28 -8.13
CA PHE A 352 -5.47 27.42 -9.20
C PHE A 352 -5.43 25.94 -8.80
N THR A 353 -4.79 25.64 -7.69
CA THR A 353 -4.62 24.24 -7.23
C THR A 353 -5.97 23.62 -6.90
N SER A 354 -6.91 24.35 -6.32
CA SER A 354 -8.30 23.88 -6.15
C SER A 354 -8.99 23.61 -7.48
N MET A 355 -8.85 24.49 -8.49
CA MET A 355 -9.42 24.29 -9.82
C MET A 355 -8.90 23.00 -10.48
N VAL A 356 -7.59 22.80 -10.47
CA VAL A 356 -6.96 21.60 -11.03
C VAL A 356 -7.36 20.35 -10.25
N SER A 357 -7.45 20.45 -8.92
CA SER A 357 -7.91 19.34 -8.06
C SER A 357 -9.35 18.95 -8.38
N ASP A 358 -10.23 19.93 -8.60
CA ASP A 358 -11.64 19.69 -8.94
C ASP A 358 -11.78 18.94 -10.26
N ILE A 359 -11.00 19.32 -11.27
CA ILE A 359 -10.98 18.64 -12.57
C ILE A 359 -10.44 17.20 -12.43
N ARG A 360 -9.33 17.03 -11.68
CA ARG A 360 -8.57 15.77 -11.69
C ARG A 360 -9.06 14.74 -10.67
N VAL A 361 -9.61 15.16 -9.53
CA VAL A 361 -9.83 14.29 -8.35
C VAL A 361 -11.18 14.59 -7.71
N THR A 362 -11.38 15.82 -7.22
CA THR A 362 -12.44 16.12 -6.26
C THR A 362 -13.83 16.00 -6.86
N CYS A 363 -14.07 16.54 -8.06
CA CYS A 363 -15.38 16.45 -8.68
C CYS A 363 -15.71 15.06 -9.23
N PRO A 364 -14.77 14.33 -9.85
CA PRO A 364 -14.94 12.91 -10.13
C PRO A 364 -15.33 12.11 -8.87
N ASN A 365 -14.61 12.25 -7.75
CA ASN A 365 -14.92 11.52 -6.52
C ASN A 365 -16.24 11.97 -5.87
N ASN A 366 -16.59 13.24 -5.97
CA ASN A 366 -17.91 13.73 -5.57
C ASN A 366 -19.04 13.10 -6.41
N ASP A 367 -18.89 13.03 -7.74
CA ASP A 367 -19.85 12.37 -8.62
C ASP A 367 -20.02 10.88 -8.30
N LEU A 368 -18.90 10.20 -8.08
CA LEU A 368 -18.84 8.82 -7.66
C LEU A 368 -19.57 8.58 -6.34
N ALA A 369 -19.30 9.39 -5.32
CA ALA A 369 -19.96 9.31 -4.03
C ALA A 369 -21.48 9.56 -4.15
N ARG A 370 -21.91 10.56 -4.95
CA ARG A 370 -23.33 10.82 -5.25
C ARG A 370 -24.01 9.62 -5.90
N ARG A 371 -23.38 9.03 -6.92
CA ARG A 371 -23.92 7.86 -7.64
C ARG A 371 -23.96 6.61 -6.77
N ALA A 372 -22.95 6.39 -5.94
CA ALA A 372 -22.94 5.32 -4.95
C ALA A 372 -24.10 5.49 -3.97
N ALA A 373 -24.29 6.69 -3.40
CA ALA A 373 -25.41 7.00 -2.52
C ALA A 373 -26.77 6.78 -3.21
N GLY A 374 -26.91 7.21 -4.48
CA GLY A 374 -28.11 6.97 -5.29
C GLY A 374 -28.44 5.49 -5.53
N SER A 375 -27.44 4.61 -5.50
CA SER A 375 -27.63 3.14 -5.57
C SER A 375 -27.94 2.47 -4.22
N GLY A 376 -28.01 3.27 -3.14
CA GLY A 376 -28.21 2.80 -1.78
C GLY A 376 -26.96 2.17 -1.15
N GLN A 377 -25.77 2.47 -1.66
CA GLN A 377 -24.50 2.15 -1.00
C GLN A 377 -24.30 3.06 0.21
N PRO A 378 -24.10 2.53 1.43
CA PRO A 378 -23.84 3.34 2.61
C PRO A 378 -22.42 3.90 2.55
N GLY A 379 -22.28 5.19 2.24
CA GLY A 379 -20.99 5.88 2.20
C GLY A 379 -21.09 7.31 2.70
N VAL A 380 -20.01 7.81 3.29
CA VAL A 380 -19.91 9.21 3.73
C VAL A 380 -18.74 9.86 2.99
N PRO A 381 -18.99 10.93 2.20
CA PRO A 381 -17.93 11.76 1.68
C PRO A 381 -17.30 12.57 2.81
N VAL A 382 -15.99 12.48 2.95
CA VAL A 382 -15.17 13.21 3.92
C VAL A 382 -14.18 14.06 3.16
N ARG A 383 -14.18 15.37 3.41
CA ARG A 383 -13.22 16.29 2.80
C ARG A 383 -12.13 16.64 3.81
N CYS A 384 -10.89 16.57 3.37
CA CYS A 384 -9.72 17.02 4.12
C CYS A 384 -9.31 18.41 3.62
N ASP A 385 -9.58 19.44 4.43
CA ASP A 385 -9.13 20.82 4.17
C ASP A 385 -7.93 21.21 5.04
N ALA A 386 -7.31 20.19 5.66
CA ALA A 386 -6.09 20.35 6.44
C ALA A 386 -4.97 20.91 5.58
N HIS A 387 -4.15 21.77 6.16
CA HIS A 387 -2.97 22.31 5.51
C HIS A 387 -1.79 22.17 6.46
N PRO A 388 -0.61 21.81 5.94
CA PRO A 388 0.58 21.68 6.76
C PRO A 388 0.94 23.06 7.31
N LEU A 389 1.35 23.12 8.58
CA LEU A 389 1.74 24.40 9.21
C LEU A 389 3.01 25.00 8.61
N ARG A 390 3.76 24.21 7.83
CA ARG A 390 4.97 24.59 7.11
C ARG A 390 4.96 24.00 5.70
N PRO A 391 5.62 24.64 4.72
CA PRO A 391 5.71 24.10 3.37
C PRO A 391 6.37 22.72 3.34
N VAL A 392 5.83 21.79 2.55
CA VAL A 392 6.29 20.40 2.41
C VAL A 392 6.78 20.15 0.99
N ASN A 393 7.97 19.60 0.80
CA ASN A 393 8.41 19.16 -0.52
C ASN A 393 8.29 17.63 -0.64
N VAL A 394 7.15 17.16 -1.13
CA VAL A 394 6.88 15.74 -1.36
C VAL A 394 7.53 15.19 -2.63
N SER A 395 7.98 16.05 -3.54
CA SER A 395 8.51 15.67 -4.85
C SER A 395 10.03 15.67 -4.94
N GLY A 396 10.72 15.97 -3.83
CA GLY A 396 12.18 16.07 -3.79
C GLY A 396 12.72 17.04 -4.84
N ASP A 397 13.71 16.60 -5.61
CA ASP A 397 14.39 17.44 -6.61
C ASP A 397 13.63 17.52 -7.96
N LEU A 398 12.58 16.71 -8.20
CA LEU A 398 11.90 16.74 -9.51
C LEU A 398 10.91 17.91 -9.65
N LEU A 399 10.21 18.24 -8.58
CA LEU A 399 9.38 19.45 -8.53
C LEU A 399 9.81 20.20 -7.26
N PRO A 400 10.58 21.29 -7.37
CA PRO A 400 11.01 22.07 -6.21
C PRO A 400 9.86 22.89 -5.59
N PHE A 401 8.60 22.52 -5.86
CA PHE A 401 7.41 23.22 -5.42
C PHE A 401 7.01 22.73 -4.01
N PRO A 402 7.12 23.60 -2.98
CA PRO A 402 6.77 23.19 -1.64
C PRO A 402 5.27 23.41 -1.39
N SER A 403 4.52 22.32 -1.29
CA SER A 403 3.10 22.26 -0.93
C SER A 403 2.80 23.03 0.35
N ARG A 404 1.75 23.85 0.37
CA ARG A 404 1.34 24.67 1.54
C ARG A 404 -0.13 24.49 1.94
N PHE A 405 -0.89 23.72 1.16
CA PHE A 405 -2.32 23.45 1.35
C PHE A 405 -2.57 21.94 1.54
N SER A 406 -3.82 21.50 1.37
CA SER A 406 -4.21 20.09 1.45
C SER A 406 -3.73 19.34 0.20
N PHE A 407 -2.43 19.06 0.13
CA PHE A 407 -1.80 18.43 -1.02
C PHE A 407 -2.09 16.92 -1.05
N HIS A 408 -2.00 16.33 -2.23
CA HIS A 408 -2.26 14.90 -2.44
C HIS A 408 -1.36 14.01 -1.58
N CYS A 409 -1.95 13.02 -0.91
CA CYS A 409 -1.31 12.09 0.04
C CYS A 409 -1.10 12.65 1.47
N LEU A 410 -1.48 13.90 1.77
CA LEU A 410 -1.27 14.48 3.10
C LEU A 410 -1.92 13.62 4.20
N ASP A 411 -3.14 13.15 3.97
CA ASP A 411 -3.86 12.25 4.87
C ASP A 411 -3.14 10.91 5.11
N THR A 412 -2.54 10.34 4.07
CA THR A 412 -1.89 9.03 4.08
C THR A 412 -0.53 9.10 4.76
N LEU A 413 0.26 10.12 4.43
CA LEU A 413 1.51 10.42 5.13
C LEU A 413 1.25 10.71 6.61
N SER A 414 0.12 11.34 6.91
CA SER A 414 -0.28 11.58 8.30
C SER A 414 -0.63 10.29 9.02
N PHE A 415 -1.46 9.44 8.39
CA PHE A 415 -1.88 8.14 8.93
C PHE A 415 -0.71 7.21 9.25
N PHE A 416 0.25 7.08 8.32
CA PHE A 416 1.40 6.19 8.47
C PHE A 416 2.58 6.80 9.24
N ARG A 417 2.36 7.95 9.89
CA ARG A 417 3.41 8.68 10.63
C ARG A 417 4.60 9.14 9.75
N GLY A 418 4.42 9.25 8.43
CA GLY A 418 5.43 9.67 7.46
C GLY A 418 5.61 11.17 7.30
N LEU A 419 4.72 12.00 7.86
CA LEU A 419 4.75 13.46 7.69
C LEU A 419 6.07 14.10 8.13
N GLU A 420 6.73 13.58 9.18
CA GLU A 420 8.03 14.10 9.64
C GLU A 420 9.12 13.95 8.57
N ALA A 421 9.14 12.79 7.90
CA ALA A 421 10.09 12.51 6.82
C ALA A 421 9.82 13.40 5.61
N ALA A 422 8.55 13.61 5.24
CA ALA A 422 8.15 14.51 4.17
C ALA A 422 8.50 15.98 4.46
N LEU A 423 8.41 16.41 5.72
CA LEU A 423 8.80 17.75 6.17
C LEU A 423 10.31 17.96 6.26
N GLY A 424 11.09 16.87 6.37
CA GLY A 424 12.54 16.92 6.65
C GLY A 424 12.88 17.60 7.99
N LYS A 425 11.89 17.76 8.88
CA LYS A 425 11.99 18.52 10.14
C LYS A 425 11.05 17.92 11.17
N LYS A 426 11.39 18.07 12.45
CA LYS A 426 10.52 17.66 13.58
C LYS A 426 9.12 18.22 13.45
N LEU A 427 8.13 17.39 13.75
CA LEU A 427 6.71 17.77 13.77
C LEU A 427 6.41 18.80 14.86
N SER A 428 5.47 19.72 14.58
CA SER A 428 4.86 20.58 15.60
C SER A 428 3.74 19.85 16.35
N ASP A 429 3.19 20.46 17.40
CA ASP A 429 2.05 19.89 18.13
C ASP A 429 0.77 19.85 17.29
N GLY A 430 0.59 20.84 16.39
CA GLY A 430 -0.50 20.84 15.43
C GLY A 430 -0.37 19.70 14.41
N ASP A 431 0.85 19.48 13.88
CA ASP A 431 1.10 18.37 12.95
C ASP A 431 0.81 17.01 13.62
N ARG A 432 1.27 16.80 14.87
CA ARG A 432 0.97 15.59 15.65
C ARG A 432 -0.52 15.41 15.90
N SER A 433 -1.21 16.47 16.31
CA SER A 433 -2.66 16.44 16.57
C SER A 433 -3.44 16.07 15.31
N PHE A 434 -3.01 16.55 14.15
CA PHE A 434 -3.60 16.18 12.87
C PHE A 434 -3.38 14.70 12.53
N GLN A 435 -2.17 14.17 12.74
CA GLN A 435 -1.90 12.73 12.54
C GLN A 435 -2.80 11.87 13.44
N ASP A 436 -2.88 12.18 14.73
CA ASP A 436 -3.70 11.45 15.69
C ASP A 436 -5.19 11.50 15.30
N LEU A 437 -5.66 12.65 14.79
CA LEU A 437 -7.02 12.80 14.28
C LEU A 437 -7.30 11.90 13.08
N ILE A 438 -6.41 11.87 12.08
CA ILE A 438 -6.56 11.02 10.89
C ILE A 438 -6.55 9.55 11.29
N THR A 439 -5.59 9.14 12.14
CA THR A 439 -5.51 7.78 12.66
C THR A 439 -6.79 7.40 13.39
N LYS A 440 -7.28 8.24 14.30
CA LYS A 440 -8.52 7.98 15.03
C LYS A 440 -9.70 7.78 14.07
N HIS A 441 -9.83 8.61 13.03
CA HIS A 441 -10.94 8.52 12.08
C HIS A 441 -10.91 7.19 11.30
N LEU A 442 -9.77 6.87 10.68
CA LEU A 442 -9.63 5.66 9.85
C LEU A 442 -9.74 4.38 10.67
N VAL A 443 -9.09 4.34 11.85
CA VAL A 443 -9.15 3.21 12.77
C VAL A 443 -10.55 3.00 13.31
N THR A 444 -11.26 4.08 13.70
CA THR A 444 -12.65 3.95 14.18
C THR A 444 -13.53 3.34 13.11
N PHE A 445 -13.46 3.83 11.88
CA PHE A 445 -14.20 3.26 10.75
C PHE A 445 -13.83 1.79 10.50
N ALA A 446 -12.54 1.45 10.51
CA ALA A 446 -12.08 0.08 10.31
C ALA A 446 -12.40 -0.86 11.48
N LYS A 447 -12.70 -0.34 12.69
CA LYS A 447 -13.19 -1.13 13.83
C LYS A 447 -14.71 -1.29 13.84
N THR A 448 -15.47 -0.24 13.51
CA THR A 448 -16.93 -0.19 13.74
C THR A 448 -17.77 -0.22 12.46
N GLY A 449 -17.18 0.15 11.31
CA GLY A 449 -17.90 0.44 10.07
C GLY A 449 -18.71 1.75 10.12
N GLN A 450 -18.60 2.52 11.21
CA GLN A 450 -19.29 3.78 11.39
C GLN A 450 -18.30 4.93 11.26
N HIS A 451 -18.78 6.03 10.68
CA HIS A 451 -18.03 7.27 10.59
C HIS A 451 -18.13 8.03 11.91
N ALA A 452 -16.99 8.46 12.44
CA ALA A 452 -17.00 9.41 13.53
C ALA A 452 -17.46 10.77 12.97
N SER A 453 -18.52 11.35 13.53
CA SER A 453 -18.91 12.72 13.19
C SER A 453 -17.73 13.65 13.50
N CYS A 454 -17.12 14.24 12.47
CA CYS A 454 -16.00 15.14 12.65
C CYS A 454 -16.30 16.42 11.88
N ALA A 455 -16.72 17.45 12.62
CA ALA A 455 -16.53 18.84 12.23
C ALA A 455 -15.40 19.36 13.11
N CYS A 456 -14.19 19.42 12.56
CA CYS A 456 -13.07 20.09 13.18
C CYS A 456 -12.39 20.96 12.12
N ASP A 457 -11.48 21.84 12.53
CA ASP A 457 -10.86 22.84 11.64
C ASP A 457 -10.17 22.23 10.40
N TYR A 458 -9.90 20.92 10.40
CA TYR A 458 -9.13 20.20 9.37
C TYR A 458 -9.93 19.17 8.56
N LEU A 459 -11.04 18.67 9.09
CA LEU A 459 -11.89 17.63 8.46
C LEU A 459 -13.35 18.04 8.50
N SER A 460 -14.00 17.96 7.35
CA SER A 460 -15.44 18.20 7.23
C SER A 460 -16.14 17.03 6.53
N THR A 461 -17.22 16.53 7.12
CA THR A 461 -18.16 15.65 6.41
C THR A 461 -19.04 16.52 5.53
N VAL A 462 -18.99 16.32 4.21
CA VAL A 462 -19.75 17.13 3.24
C VAL A 462 -20.81 16.28 2.54
N GLN A 463 -22.04 16.78 2.43
CA GLN A 463 -23.11 16.09 1.67
C GLN A 463 -22.87 16.16 0.16
N SER A 464 -22.27 17.26 -0.31
CA SER A 464 -21.82 17.46 -1.68
C SER A 464 -20.69 18.48 -1.67
N TYR A 465 -19.60 18.18 -2.36
CA TYR A 465 -18.63 19.20 -2.75
C TYR A 465 -19.29 20.18 -3.73
N SER A 466 -18.87 21.46 -3.71
CA SER A 466 -19.42 22.59 -4.49
C SER A 466 -20.15 22.16 -5.77
N SER A 467 -21.48 22.10 -5.69
CA SER A 467 -22.32 21.57 -6.78
C SER A 467 -22.10 22.33 -8.08
N ALA A 468 -21.98 23.66 -8.00
CA ALA A 468 -21.71 24.53 -9.15
C ALA A 468 -20.38 24.23 -9.84
N ARG A 469 -19.28 24.05 -9.08
CA ARG A 469 -17.96 23.74 -9.65
C ARG A 469 -17.96 22.38 -10.33
N CYS A 470 -18.52 21.37 -9.68
CA CYS A 470 -18.54 20.04 -10.27
C CYS A 470 -19.49 19.93 -11.46
N GLN A 471 -20.61 20.64 -11.44
CA GLN A 471 -21.52 20.71 -12.58
C GLN A 471 -20.84 21.37 -13.79
N LEU A 472 -20.11 22.47 -13.59
CA LEU A 472 -19.33 23.12 -14.66
C LEU A 472 -18.39 22.12 -15.36
N TRP A 473 -17.62 21.35 -14.60
CA TRP A 473 -16.67 20.39 -15.17
C TRP A 473 -17.33 19.16 -15.78
N GLU A 474 -18.43 18.69 -15.20
CA GLU A 474 -19.22 17.58 -15.74
C GLU A 474 -19.84 17.94 -17.10
N GLU A 475 -20.51 19.09 -17.20
CA GLU A 475 -21.18 19.57 -18.42
C GLU A 475 -20.19 19.83 -19.57
N ASN A 476 -18.95 20.23 -19.25
CA ASN A 476 -17.89 20.44 -20.23
C ASN A 476 -17.06 19.18 -20.53
N GLY A 477 -17.47 18.01 -20.01
CA GLY A 477 -16.82 16.72 -20.29
C GLY A 477 -15.44 16.56 -19.67
N LEU A 478 -15.04 17.42 -18.72
CA LEU A 478 -13.69 17.44 -18.17
C LEU A 478 -13.41 16.33 -17.16
N PHE A 479 -14.41 15.55 -16.74
CA PHE A 479 -14.18 14.31 -15.97
C PHE A 479 -13.39 13.27 -16.77
N ALA A 480 -13.27 13.42 -18.10
CA ALA A 480 -12.31 12.63 -18.88
C ALA A 480 -10.85 12.85 -18.49
N TYR A 481 -10.53 14.00 -17.89
CA TYR A 481 -9.19 14.37 -17.44
C TYR A 481 -8.90 13.95 -15.99
N ALA A 482 -9.80 13.20 -15.35
CA ALA A 482 -9.58 12.70 -14.01
C ALA A 482 -8.31 11.84 -13.97
N TRP A 483 -7.34 12.24 -13.15
CA TRP A 483 -6.03 11.62 -13.02
C TRP A 483 -5.24 11.35 -14.31
N THR A 484 -5.63 11.98 -15.43
CA THR A 484 -4.81 11.97 -16.64
C THR A 484 -3.60 12.86 -16.38
N ASN A 485 -2.39 12.28 -16.43
CA ASN A 485 -1.15 12.98 -16.13
C ASN A 485 -0.94 14.20 -17.02
#